data_AF-A0A7Y4NH81-F1
#
_entry.id   AF-A0A7Y4NH81-F1
#
_cell.length_a   1.000
_cell.length_b   1.000
_cell.length_c   1.000
_cell.angle_alpha   90.00
_cell.angle_beta   90.00
_cell.angle_gamma   90.00
#
_symmetry.space_group_name_H-M   'P 1'
#
loop_
_entity.id
_entity.type
_entity.pdbx_description
1 polymer ?
#
loop_
_entity_poly.entity_id
_entity_poly.type
_entity_poly.pdbx_seq_one_letter_code
_entity_poly.pdbx_strand_id
1 'polypeptide(L)'
;VVEGAGGLFVPVDSKRDVVDLIQTFRLPVVLVARAGLGTLNHVALSLEALAARKVPVRAVVLSRGVPGRDLAERDNRRYLEARHGVEVLGPVPYVEDARKRRLAFRRALAPLVPERARAR
;
A
#
# COMPACT_ATOMS: atom_id res chain seq x y z
N VAL A 1 -8.29 11.82 -0.99
CA VAL A 1 -7.75 10.45 -1.16
C VAL A 1 -8.72 9.72 -2.07
N VAL A 2 -8.20 8.97 -3.04
CA VAL A 2 -9.00 8.10 -3.92
C VAL A 2 -8.57 6.67 -3.63
N GLU A 3 -9.53 5.79 -3.37
CA GLU A 3 -9.30 4.36 -3.24
C GLU A 3 -9.73 3.68 -4.53
N GLY A 4 -8.89 2.78 -5.06
CA GLY A 4 -9.28 1.92 -6.17
C GLY A 4 -10.25 0.83 -5.72
N ALA A 5 -10.72 0.01 -6.66
CA ALA A 5 -11.51 -1.18 -6.34
C ALA A 5 -10.64 -2.44 -6.50
N GLY A 6 -10.21 -3.03 -5.40
CA GLY A 6 -9.36 -4.22 -5.42
C GLY A 6 -7.90 -3.94 -5.85
N GLY A 7 -7.37 -4.76 -6.76
CA GLY A 7 -5.99 -4.69 -7.23
C GLY A 7 -5.77 -3.85 -8.50
N LEU A 8 -4.52 -3.73 -8.92
CA LEU A 8 -4.12 -2.91 -10.07
C LEU A 8 -4.75 -3.34 -11.40
N PHE A 9 -4.88 -4.65 -11.62
CA PHE A 9 -5.47 -5.26 -12.82
C PHE A 9 -6.94 -5.67 -12.64
N VAL A 10 -7.65 -5.01 -11.71
CA VAL A 10 -9.11 -5.18 -11.64
C VAL A 10 -9.73 -4.43 -12.82
N PRO A 11 -10.56 -5.07 -13.65
CA PRO A 11 -11.18 -4.42 -14.79
C PRO A 11 -12.14 -3.32 -14.34
N VAL A 12 -12.05 -2.18 -15.02
CA VAL A 12 -13.01 -1.08 -14.94
C VAL A 12 -14.03 -1.20 -16.07
N ASP A 13 -13.55 -1.60 -17.25
CA ASP A 13 -14.37 -1.95 -18.41
C ASP A 13 -13.63 -2.98 -19.28
N SER A 14 -14.13 -3.24 -20.49
CA SER A 14 -13.57 -4.22 -21.42
C SER A 14 -12.18 -3.90 -21.96
N LYS A 15 -11.64 -2.70 -21.70
CA LYS A 15 -10.36 -2.22 -22.25
C LYS A 15 -9.40 -1.67 -21.20
N ARG A 16 -9.86 -1.43 -19.97
CA ARG A 16 -9.11 -0.70 -18.95
C ARG A 16 -9.21 -1.36 -17.60
N ASP A 17 -8.10 -1.33 -16.87
CA ASP A 17 -8.01 -1.72 -15.48
C ASP A 17 -7.85 -0.51 -14.55
N VAL A 18 -7.93 -0.74 -13.24
CA VAL A 18 -7.71 0.30 -12.21
C VAL A 18 -6.37 1.04 -12.41
N VAL A 19 -5.31 0.33 -12.79
CA VAL A 19 -3.99 0.94 -13.02
C VAL A 19 -3.99 1.94 -14.19
N ASP A 20 -4.85 1.75 -15.20
CA ASP A 20 -4.98 2.68 -16.32
C ASP A 20 -5.73 3.95 -15.90
N LEU A 21 -6.68 3.84 -14.96
CA LEU A 21 -7.29 5.01 -14.33
C LEU A 21 -6.26 5.80 -13.52
N ILE A 22 -5.43 5.12 -12.71
CA ILE A 22 -4.38 5.77 -11.93
C ILE A 22 -3.44 6.54 -12.86
N GLN A 23 -3.03 5.93 -13.97
CA GLN A 23 -2.20 6.57 -15.00
C GLN A 23 -2.90 7.78 -15.62
N THR A 24 -4.19 7.66 -15.96
CA THR A 24 -5.00 8.73 -16.54
C THR A 24 -5.07 9.96 -15.62
N PHE A 25 -5.31 9.74 -14.32
CA PHE A 25 -5.38 10.82 -13.34
C PHE A 25 -4.01 11.35 -12.89
N ARG A 26 -2.91 10.70 -13.27
CA ARG A 26 -1.53 11.06 -12.90
C ARG A 26 -1.35 11.21 -11.39
N LEU A 27 -2.06 10.39 -10.61
CA LEU A 27 -1.98 10.43 -9.15
C LEU A 27 -0.84 9.52 -8.67
N PRO A 28 -0.03 9.94 -7.69
CA PRO A 28 0.90 9.04 -7.03
C PRO A 28 0.14 7.98 -6.23
N VAL A 29 0.71 6.79 -6.13
CA VAL A 29 0.11 5.64 -5.45
C VAL A 29 0.71 5.44 -4.07
N VAL A 30 -0.15 5.14 -3.10
CA VAL A 30 0.23 4.45 -1.85
C VAL A 30 -0.22 3.01 -2.01
N LEU A 31 0.73 2.08 -2.13
CA LEU A 31 0.43 0.66 -2.35
C LEU A 31 0.22 -0.03 -1.01
N VAL A 32 -1.00 -0.45 -0.72
CA VAL A 32 -1.31 -1.19 0.52
C VAL A 32 -1.20 -2.69 0.27
N ALA A 33 -0.40 -3.37 1.08
CA ALA A 33 -0.24 -4.81 1.00
C ALA A 33 -0.42 -5.46 2.38
N ARG A 34 -0.81 -6.74 2.39
CA ARG A 34 -0.77 -7.53 3.63
C ARG A 34 0.67 -7.67 4.12
N ALA A 35 0.87 -7.96 5.40
CA ALA A 35 2.21 -8.04 5.99
C ALA A 35 2.89 -9.42 5.90
N GLY A 36 2.15 -10.52 5.67
CA GLY A 36 2.64 -11.90 5.84
C GLY A 36 3.34 -12.54 4.64
N LEU A 37 3.47 -13.88 4.63
CA LEU A 37 4.17 -14.67 3.61
C LEU A 37 3.59 -14.45 2.21
N GLY A 38 4.42 -14.19 1.19
CA GLY A 38 3.99 -13.93 -0.20
C GLY A 38 3.87 -12.45 -0.56
N THR A 39 3.95 -11.56 0.44
CA THR A 39 3.93 -10.10 0.25
C THR A 39 5.04 -9.61 -0.67
N LEU A 40 6.26 -10.14 -0.54
CA LEU A 40 7.39 -9.75 -1.39
C LEU A 40 7.06 -9.90 -2.87
N ASN A 41 6.49 -11.05 -3.26
CA ASN A 41 6.10 -11.29 -4.64
C ASN A 41 4.99 -10.34 -5.10
N HIS A 42 3.90 -10.23 -4.34
CA HIS A 42 2.77 -9.38 -4.72
C HIS A 42 3.14 -7.91 -4.83
N VAL A 43 3.95 -7.40 -3.88
CA VAL A 43 4.43 -6.02 -3.93
C VAL A 43 5.38 -5.83 -5.11
N ALA A 44 6.35 -6.73 -5.34
CA ALA A 44 7.26 -6.62 -6.48
C ALA A 44 6.49 -6.58 -7.82
N LEU A 45 5.57 -7.51 -8.05
CA LEU A 45 4.74 -7.54 -9.26
C LEU A 45 3.91 -6.26 -9.43
N SER A 46 3.38 -5.74 -8.32
CA SER A 46 2.61 -4.49 -8.34
C SER A 46 3.47 -3.28 -8.66
N LEU A 47 4.68 -3.20 -8.08
CA LEU A 47 5.65 -2.14 -8.35
C LEU A 47 6.08 -2.16 -9.83
N GLU A 48 6.36 -3.34 -10.39
CA GLU A 48 6.67 -3.49 -11.82
C GLU A 48 5.52 -3.01 -12.72
N ALA A 49 4.27 -3.39 -12.40
CA ALA A 49 3.09 -2.96 -13.16
C ALA A 49 2.88 -1.44 -13.15
N LEU A 50 3.15 -0.80 -12.00
CA LEU A 50 3.09 0.66 -11.82
C LEU A 50 4.24 1.36 -12.55
N ALA A 51 5.46 0.82 -12.44
CA ALA A 51 6.65 1.35 -13.10
C ALA A 51 6.53 1.30 -14.63
N ALA A 52 6.01 0.20 -15.18
CA ALA A 52 5.75 0.05 -16.62
C ALA A 52 4.80 1.14 -17.16
N ARG A 53 3.92 1.68 -16.31
CA ARG A 53 3.00 2.78 -16.64
C ARG A 53 3.49 4.16 -16.20
N LYS A 54 4.73 4.24 -15.69
CA LYS A 54 5.36 5.46 -15.14
C LYS A 54 4.54 6.10 -14.02
N VAL A 55 3.85 5.28 -13.24
CA VAL A 55 3.06 5.74 -12.09
C VAL A 55 3.99 5.80 -10.86
N PRO A 56 4.17 6.98 -10.24
CA PRO A 56 5.03 7.11 -9.07
C PRO A 56 4.38 6.44 -7.85
N VAL A 57 5.17 5.65 -7.12
CA VAL A 57 4.77 5.04 -5.85
C VAL A 57 5.37 5.85 -4.72
N ARG A 58 4.53 6.44 -3.87
CA ARG A 58 4.97 7.28 -2.76
C ARG A 58 5.44 6.47 -1.56
N ALA A 59 4.78 5.34 -1.31
CA ALA A 59 5.13 4.38 -0.27
C ALA A 59 4.37 3.06 -0.46
N VAL A 60 4.90 2.00 0.15
CA VAL A 60 4.18 0.75 0.42
C VAL A 60 3.74 0.73 1.89
N VAL A 61 2.48 0.38 2.17
CA VAL A 61 1.96 0.26 3.53
C VAL A 61 1.66 -1.20 3.80
N LEU A 62 2.38 -1.78 4.75
CA LEU A 62 2.10 -3.14 5.22
C LEU A 62 0.97 -3.09 6.25
N SER A 63 -0.01 -3.99 6.12
CA SER A 63 -1.15 -4.10 7.01
C SER A 63 -1.34 -5.53 7.47
N ARG A 64 -1.57 -5.72 8.78
CA ARG A 64 -1.95 -7.01 9.34
C ARG A 64 -3.48 -7.07 9.46
N GLY A 65 -4.10 -7.75 8.50
CA GLY A 65 -5.56 -7.86 8.41
C GLY A 65 -6.22 -8.90 9.31
N VAL A 66 -5.44 -9.79 9.95
CA VAL A 66 -5.92 -10.89 10.79
C VAL A 66 -5.21 -10.93 12.13
N PRO A 67 -5.83 -11.50 13.19
CA PRO A 67 -5.13 -11.79 14.44
C PRO A 67 -3.93 -12.73 14.23
N GLY A 68 -2.95 -12.67 15.14
CA GLY A 68 -1.73 -13.47 15.07
C GLY A 68 -0.62 -12.81 14.25
N ARG A 69 0.60 -13.31 14.35
CA ARG A 69 1.77 -12.77 13.64
C ARG A 69 2.35 -13.82 12.70
N ASP A 70 2.58 -13.44 11.45
CA ASP A 70 3.34 -14.25 10.52
C ASP A 70 4.84 -13.94 10.67
N LEU A 71 5.70 -14.96 10.68
CA LEU A 71 7.14 -14.82 10.82
C LEU A 71 7.74 -13.99 9.67
N ALA A 72 7.20 -14.11 8.45
CA ALA A 72 7.63 -13.36 7.27
C ALA A 72 7.48 -11.84 7.45
N GLU A 73 6.58 -11.38 8.32
CA GLU A 73 6.42 -9.94 8.60
C GLU A 73 7.69 -9.28 9.13
N ARG A 74 8.60 -10.07 9.73
CA ARG A 74 9.85 -9.58 10.31
C ARG A 74 10.76 -8.95 9.27
N ASP A 75 10.86 -9.58 8.11
CA ASP A 75 11.87 -9.23 7.11
C ASP A 75 11.28 -8.54 5.87
N ASN A 76 9.96 -8.67 5.66
CA ASN A 76 9.29 -8.13 4.48
C ASN A 76 9.61 -6.64 4.23
N ARG A 77 9.54 -5.82 5.28
CA ARG A 77 9.88 -4.39 5.19
C ARG A 77 11.30 -4.18 4.65
N ARG A 78 12.29 -4.80 5.31
CA ARG A 78 13.71 -4.65 4.98
C ARG A 78 13.97 -5.06 3.54
N TYR A 79 13.41 -6.18 3.09
CA TYR A 79 13.61 -6.66 1.72
C TYR A 79 12.97 -5.75 0.68
N LEU A 80 11.77 -5.23 0.94
CA LEU A 80 11.10 -4.31 0.02
C LEU A 80 11.87 -2.99 -0.12
N GLU A 81 12.31 -2.41 1.01
CA GLU A 81 13.14 -1.20 1.01
C GLU A 81 14.46 -1.43 0.27
N ALA A 82 15.19 -2.49 0.61
CA ALA A 82 16.51 -2.76 0.05
C ALA A 82 16.49 -3.13 -1.45
N ARG A 83 15.49 -3.90 -1.90
CA ARG A 83 15.43 -4.41 -3.28
C ARG A 83 14.79 -3.43 -4.25
N HIS A 84 13.80 -2.66 -3.79
CA HIS A 84 12.99 -1.81 -4.68
C HIS A 84 13.16 -0.31 -4.42
N GLY A 85 13.91 0.09 -3.38
CA GLY A 85 14.15 1.51 -3.08
C GLY A 85 12.89 2.29 -2.70
N VAL A 86 11.85 1.60 -2.22
CA VAL A 86 10.56 2.20 -1.84
C VAL A 86 10.50 2.46 -0.34
N GLU A 87 9.84 3.55 0.05
CA GLU A 87 9.50 3.82 1.45
C GLU A 87 8.44 2.80 1.92
N VAL A 88 8.69 2.10 3.03
CA VAL A 88 7.74 1.13 3.58
C VAL A 88 7.26 1.56 4.97
N LEU A 89 5.95 1.63 5.14
CA LEU A 89 5.28 2.02 6.38
C LEU A 89 4.61 0.80 7.03
N GLY A 90 4.59 0.77 8.36
CA GLY A 90 4.00 -0.32 9.14
C GLY A 90 4.97 -1.48 9.44
N PRO A 91 4.46 -2.70 9.70
CA PRO A 91 3.07 -3.10 9.51
C PRO A 91 2.10 -2.43 10.48
N VAL A 92 0.96 -1.95 9.97
CA VAL A 92 -0.16 -1.52 10.80
C VAL A 92 -0.70 -2.77 11.52
N PRO A 93 -0.78 -2.78 12.87
CA PRO A 93 -1.20 -3.96 13.60
C PRO A 93 -2.67 -4.27 13.34
N TYR A 94 -3.03 -5.55 13.48
CA TYR A 94 -4.42 -5.94 13.56
C TYR A 94 -5.07 -5.32 14.80
N VAL A 95 -6.19 -4.64 14.59
CA VAL A 95 -6.98 -4.02 15.64
C VAL A 95 -8.43 -4.29 15.31
N GLU A 96 -9.14 -4.99 16.20
CA GLU A 96 -10.53 -5.38 16.01
C GLU A 96 -11.47 -4.16 16.01
N ASP A 97 -11.29 -3.27 16.99
CA ASP A 97 -12.06 -2.02 17.07
C ASP A 97 -11.77 -1.09 15.89
N ALA A 98 -12.82 -0.71 15.16
CA ALA A 98 -12.70 0.09 13.94
C ALA A 98 -12.13 1.50 14.18
N ARG A 99 -12.46 2.15 15.33
CA ARG A 99 -11.96 3.49 15.64
C ARG A 99 -10.47 3.46 15.95
N LYS A 100 -10.03 2.48 16.74
CA LYS A 100 -8.61 2.24 17.06
C LYS A 100 -7.83 1.83 15.80
N ARG A 101 -8.41 1.00 14.93
CA ARG A 101 -7.82 0.65 13.62
C ARG A 101 -7.61 1.88 12.75
N ARG A 102 -8.62 2.75 12.64
CA ARG A 102 -8.50 4.03 11.91
C ARG A 102 -7.37 4.89 12.49
N LEU A 103 -7.25 4.97 13.81
CA LEU A 103 -6.16 5.71 14.46
C LEU A 103 -4.79 5.10 14.15
N ALA A 104 -4.66 3.77 14.14
CA ALA A 104 -3.42 3.08 13.79
C ALA A 104 -2.98 3.41 12.35
N PHE A 105 -3.89 3.40 11.38
CA PHE A 105 -3.61 3.84 10.01
C PHE A 105 -3.26 5.32 9.93
N ARG A 106 -3.96 6.21 10.63
CA ARG A 106 -3.60 7.65 10.68
C ARG A 106 -2.17 7.85 11.15
N ARG A 107 -1.75 7.13 12.19
CA ARG A 107 -0.37 7.19 12.71
C ARG A 107 0.64 6.67 11.71
N ALA A 108 0.37 5.52 11.09
CA ALA A 108 1.28 4.92 10.11
C ALA A 108 1.43 5.78 8.85
N LEU A 109 0.34 6.42 8.39
CA LEU A 109 0.33 7.28 7.20
C LEU A 109 0.77 8.71 7.48
N ALA A 110 0.98 9.10 8.74
CA ALA A 110 1.35 10.47 9.11
C ALA A 110 2.53 11.02 8.28
N PRO A 111 3.62 10.27 8.01
CA PRO A 111 4.74 10.77 7.19
C PRO A 111 4.34 11.23 5.78
N LEU A 112 3.25 10.69 5.22
CA LEU A 112 2.77 11.01 3.87
C LEU A 112 1.78 12.17 3.83
N VAL A 113 1.20 12.54 4.97
CA VAL A 113 0.16 13.56 5.06
C VAL A 113 0.77 14.90 5.47
N PRO A 114 0.62 15.97 4.67
CA PRO A 114 1.08 17.31 5.02
C PRO A 114 0.50 17.77 6.37
N GLU A 115 1.26 18.52 7.17
CA GLU A 115 0.83 18.96 8.51
C GLU A 115 -0.54 19.66 8.52
N ARG A 116 -0.82 20.48 7.51
CA ARG A 116 -2.10 21.18 7.33
C ARG A 116 -3.31 20.25 7.24
N ALA A 117 -3.11 19.00 6.80
CA ALA A 117 -4.16 18.00 6.68
C ALA A 117 -4.28 17.08 7.92
N ARG A 118 -3.36 17.18 8.89
CA ARG A 118 -3.35 16.33 10.10
C ARG A 118 -4.33 16.80 11.18
N ALA A 119 -4.72 18.08 11.17
CA ALA A 119 -5.61 18.73 12.14
C ALA A 119 -7.12 18.57 11.86
N ARG A 120 -7.48 17.84 10.80
CA ARG A 120 -8.86 17.43 10.47
C ARG A 120 -9.09 15.95 10.81
#